data_AF-A0A968JMK1-F1
#
_entry.id   AF-A0A968JMK1-F1
#
_cell.length_a   1.000
_cell.length_b   1.000
_cell.length_c   1.000
_cell.angle_alpha   90.00
_cell.angle_beta   90.00
_cell.angle_gamma   90.00
#
_symmetry.space_group_name_H-M   'P 1'
#
loop_
_entity.id
_entity.type
_entity.pdbx_description
1 polymer ?
#
loop_
_entity_poly.entity_id
_entity_poly.type
_entity_poly.pdbx_seq_one_letter_code
_entity_poly.pdbx_strand_id
1 'polypeptide(L)'
;MKWYSKYAFLWSILIIVVFSIAFSKSNFSRQQNNIIKADFYCATEQWDKAISVIKAEPQYNIMLNFFYNRAIDNLGVYTDKYFDYPQLIGTYGIYPDLLDYDMLYMFYSDYYFDLGYISESQKWAFKYLSKYPFCARTLQRLVQTHLIAGDYKIARKMLTILDKNLISKDFVQKYSDFVNDTTLIDKDPLLLNKRAQMPVNMLTPIKMEDKLLDLLEKNKENKSAYEHLQMYYLLNHEFGGFMKYLPDAKRFYSSLPTVFEEALFIIATKQKTDFSNYNIKVSSKQEFNDFWKTMNSYGNNLKVAQAKLQPFKNTLYYYILFDSPKVTNKKPAKVTGDEYGH
;
A
#
# COMPACT_ATOMS: atom_id res chain seq x y z
N MET A 1 45.78 -25.79 22.06
CA MET A 1 44.40 -26.31 21.92
C MET A 1 43.29 -25.26 21.81
N LYS A 2 43.33 -24.11 22.51
CA LYS A 2 42.25 -23.09 22.44
C LYS A 2 42.11 -22.34 21.10
N TRP A 3 43.14 -22.36 20.25
CA TRP A 3 43.14 -21.64 18.97
C TRP A 3 42.32 -22.38 17.90
N TYR A 4 42.49 -23.69 17.78
CA TYR A 4 41.74 -24.55 16.87
C TYR A 4 40.23 -24.56 17.14
N SER A 5 39.79 -24.41 18.40
CA SER A 5 38.36 -24.41 18.73
C SER A 5 37.64 -23.15 18.26
N LYS A 6 38.32 -21.99 18.18
CA LYS A 6 37.73 -20.75 17.68
C LYS A 6 37.52 -20.80 16.17
N TYR A 7 38.48 -21.32 15.41
CA TYR A 7 38.31 -21.48 13.96
C TYR A 7 37.27 -22.53 13.63
N ALA A 8 37.25 -23.67 14.34
CA ALA A 8 36.20 -24.68 14.16
C ALA A 8 34.79 -24.12 14.42
N PHE A 9 34.64 -23.25 15.42
CA PHE A 9 33.38 -22.55 15.71
C PHE A 9 33.00 -21.51 14.64
N LEU A 10 33.96 -20.76 14.12
CA LEU A 10 33.72 -19.82 13.02
C LEU A 10 33.36 -20.55 11.71
N TRP A 11 34.02 -21.67 11.43
CA TRP A 11 33.71 -22.51 10.27
C TRP A 11 32.34 -23.18 10.40
N SER A 12 31.92 -23.62 11.59
CA SER A 12 30.58 -24.18 11.77
C SER A 12 29.49 -23.11 11.57
N ILE A 13 29.68 -21.88 12.06
CA ILE A 13 28.77 -20.76 11.76
C ILE A 13 28.73 -20.48 10.26
N LEU A 14 29.88 -20.42 9.59
CA LEU A 14 29.94 -20.19 8.15
C LEU A 14 29.19 -21.29 7.36
N ILE A 15 29.39 -22.56 7.72
CA ILE A 15 28.70 -23.70 7.10
C ILE A 15 27.20 -23.60 7.32
N ILE A 16 26.75 -23.26 8.54
CA ILE A 16 25.33 -23.06 8.83
C ILE A 16 24.77 -21.94 7.97
N VAL A 17 25.44 -20.79 7.88
CA VAL A 17 24.99 -19.65 7.06
C VAL A 17 24.91 -20.02 5.59
N VAL A 18 25.95 -20.67 5.04
CA VAL A 18 25.97 -21.10 3.64
C VAL A 18 24.88 -22.13 3.36
N PHE A 19 24.70 -23.10 4.25
CA PHE A 19 23.66 -24.11 4.12
C PHE A 19 22.27 -23.50 4.22
N SER A 20 22.03 -22.57 5.15
CA SER A 20 20.75 -21.83 5.26
C SER A 20 20.46 -21.01 4.00
N ILE A 21 21.45 -20.33 3.41
CA ILE A 21 21.28 -19.58 2.16
C ILE A 21 20.98 -20.51 0.99
N ALA A 22 21.69 -21.65 0.89
CA ALA A 22 21.47 -22.64 -0.15
C ALA A 22 20.07 -23.28 -0.03
N PHE A 23 19.69 -23.68 1.18
CA PHE A 23 18.39 -24.25 1.51
C PHE A 23 17.25 -23.26 1.25
N SER A 24 17.42 -21.98 1.58
CA SER A 24 16.41 -20.96 1.24
C SER A 24 16.26 -20.80 -0.28
N LYS A 25 17.37 -20.82 -1.04
CA LYS A 25 17.29 -20.69 -2.50
C LYS A 25 16.66 -21.90 -3.17
N SER A 26 16.81 -23.10 -2.61
CA SER A 26 16.23 -24.32 -3.17
C SER A 26 14.74 -24.50 -2.84
N ASN A 27 14.29 -24.00 -1.68
CA ASN A 27 12.93 -24.25 -1.20
C ASN A 27 11.94 -23.11 -1.46
N PHE A 28 12.41 -21.87 -1.59
CA PHE A 28 11.51 -20.76 -1.91
C PHE A 28 11.32 -20.63 -3.42
N SER A 29 10.06 -20.59 -3.85
CA SER A 29 9.74 -20.25 -5.23
C SER A 29 10.24 -18.84 -5.58
N ARG A 30 10.45 -18.57 -6.87
CA ARG A 30 10.82 -17.22 -7.34
C ARG A 30 9.85 -16.16 -6.82
N GLN A 31 8.55 -16.46 -6.84
CA GLN A 31 7.50 -15.54 -6.40
C GLN A 31 7.57 -15.29 -4.89
N GLN A 32 7.76 -16.34 -4.07
CA GLN A 32 7.93 -16.17 -2.62
C GLN A 32 9.16 -15.32 -2.29
N ASN A 33 10.29 -15.54 -2.97
CA ASN A 33 11.48 -14.72 -2.82
C ASN A 33 11.23 -13.24 -3.20
N ASN A 34 10.44 -12.99 -4.24
CA ASN A 34 10.09 -11.64 -4.66
C ASN A 34 9.15 -10.96 -3.67
N ILE A 35 8.20 -11.68 -3.06
CA ILE A 35 7.32 -11.17 -2.00
C ILE A 35 8.13 -10.74 -0.78
N ILE A 36 9.05 -11.59 -0.31
CA ILE A 36 9.91 -11.27 0.85
C ILE A 36 10.78 -10.04 0.56
N LYS A 37 11.38 -9.95 -0.63
CA LYS A 37 12.16 -8.78 -1.04
C LYS A 37 11.31 -7.52 -1.15
N ALA A 38 10.11 -7.62 -1.71
CA ALA A 38 9.20 -6.49 -1.85
C ALA A 38 8.78 -5.95 -0.46
N ASP A 39 8.43 -6.84 0.47
CA ASP A 39 8.12 -6.43 1.85
C ASP A 39 9.33 -5.78 2.53
N PHE A 40 10.52 -6.38 2.43
CA PHE A 40 11.75 -5.80 2.97
C PHE A 40 12.04 -4.40 2.41
N TYR A 41 11.94 -4.22 1.10
CA TYR A 41 12.15 -2.92 0.47
C TYR A 41 11.07 -1.91 0.86
N CYS A 42 9.80 -2.31 1.01
CA CYS A 42 8.76 -1.41 1.52
C CYS A 42 9.00 -1.03 2.99
N ALA A 43 9.39 -1.99 3.83
CA ALA A 43 9.66 -1.78 5.25
C ALA A 43 10.86 -0.88 5.51
N THR A 44 11.78 -0.81 4.55
CA THR A 44 12.98 0.04 4.59
C THR A 44 12.88 1.26 3.65
N GLU A 45 11.67 1.55 3.17
CA GLU A 45 11.35 2.72 2.33
C GLU A 45 12.16 2.82 1.02
N GLN A 46 12.65 1.68 0.52
CA GLN A 46 13.35 1.55 -0.76
C GLN A 46 12.34 1.32 -1.91
N TRP A 47 11.46 2.29 -2.12
CA TRP A 47 10.27 2.16 -2.98
C TRP A 47 10.57 1.75 -4.42
N ASP A 48 11.59 2.33 -5.06
CA ASP A 48 11.96 1.99 -6.44
C ASP A 48 12.45 0.54 -6.56
N LYS A 49 13.16 0.03 -5.54
CA LYS A 49 13.59 -1.38 -5.50
C LYS A 49 12.41 -2.32 -5.31
N ALA A 50 11.44 -1.94 -4.46
CA ALA A 50 10.21 -2.70 -4.30
C ALA A 50 9.47 -2.82 -5.63
N ILE A 51 9.23 -1.69 -6.32
CA ILE A 51 8.57 -1.66 -7.64
C ILE A 51 9.33 -2.49 -8.67
N SER A 52 10.67 -2.41 -8.70
CA SER A 52 11.50 -3.17 -9.63
C SER A 52 11.34 -4.69 -9.44
N VAL A 53 11.36 -5.15 -8.19
CA VAL A 53 11.15 -6.58 -7.87
C VAL A 53 9.72 -7.01 -8.21
N ILE A 54 8.73 -6.19 -7.89
CA ILE A 54 7.32 -6.48 -8.15
C ILE A 54 7.06 -6.62 -9.66
N LYS A 55 7.52 -5.66 -10.47
CA LYS A 55 7.35 -5.67 -11.93
C LYS A 55 8.16 -6.77 -12.63
N ALA A 56 9.19 -7.31 -11.98
CA ALA A 56 9.97 -8.44 -12.48
C ALA A 56 9.29 -9.80 -12.24
N GLU A 57 8.20 -9.86 -11.47
CA GLU A 57 7.42 -11.08 -11.26
C GLU A 57 6.39 -11.26 -12.40
N PRO A 58 6.51 -12.33 -13.22
CA PRO A 58 5.59 -12.55 -14.34
C PRO A 58 4.16 -12.89 -13.92
N GLN A 59 3.97 -13.49 -12.74
CA GLN A 59 2.65 -13.92 -12.27
C GLN A 59 2.08 -12.92 -11.26
N TYR A 60 0.80 -12.55 -11.46
CA TYR A 60 0.09 -11.71 -10.52
C TYR A 60 0.09 -12.33 -9.11
N ASN A 61 0.30 -11.49 -8.10
CA ASN A 61 0.18 -11.88 -6.70
C ASN A 61 -0.46 -10.74 -5.90
N ILE A 62 -1.39 -11.10 -5.01
CA ILE A 62 -2.15 -10.15 -4.20
C ILE A 62 -1.23 -9.32 -3.29
N MET A 63 -0.21 -9.94 -2.69
CA MET A 63 0.73 -9.22 -1.81
C MET A 63 1.62 -8.26 -2.60
N LEU A 64 2.08 -8.66 -3.78
CA LEU A 64 2.83 -7.76 -4.65
C LEU A 64 1.98 -6.57 -5.11
N ASN A 65 0.67 -6.77 -5.36
CA ASN A 65 -0.25 -5.65 -5.63
C ASN A 65 -0.31 -4.67 -4.45
N PHE A 66 -0.41 -5.18 -3.22
CA PHE A 66 -0.44 -4.37 -2.01
C PHE A 66 0.84 -3.54 -1.83
N PHE A 67 2.00 -4.20 -1.95
CA PHE A 67 3.29 -3.51 -1.88
C PHE A 67 3.49 -2.51 -3.00
N TYR A 68 2.98 -2.81 -4.21
CA TYR A 68 3.02 -1.89 -5.34
C TYR A 68 2.26 -0.61 -5.05
N ASN A 69 1.00 -0.74 -4.63
CA ASN A 69 0.13 0.40 -4.33
C ASN A 69 0.73 1.28 -3.23
N ARG A 70 1.24 0.67 -2.17
CA ARG A 70 1.95 1.39 -1.09
C ARG A 70 3.20 2.10 -1.58
N ALA A 71 4.00 1.48 -2.46
CA ALA A 71 5.23 2.08 -2.96
C ALA A 71 4.96 3.29 -3.87
N ILE A 72 3.98 3.21 -4.78
CA ILE A 72 3.64 4.36 -5.65
C ILE A 72 2.99 5.52 -4.88
N ASP A 73 2.27 5.23 -3.79
CA ASP A 73 1.72 6.22 -2.87
C ASP A 73 2.83 7.01 -2.18
N ASN A 74 3.78 6.31 -1.55
CA ASN A 74 4.91 6.94 -0.87
C ASN A 74 5.88 7.67 -1.84
N LEU A 75 5.89 7.31 -3.12
CA LEU A 75 6.60 8.05 -4.18
C LEU A 75 5.82 9.26 -4.70
N GLY A 76 4.56 9.45 -4.31
CA GLY A 76 3.72 10.56 -4.76
C GLY A 76 3.24 10.46 -6.21
N VAL A 77 3.26 9.25 -6.78
CA VAL A 77 2.88 8.96 -8.18
C VAL A 77 1.68 8.00 -8.24
N TYR A 78 0.88 7.94 -7.17
CA TYR A 78 -0.22 6.99 -6.99
C TYR A 78 -1.22 7.04 -8.15
N THR A 79 -1.77 8.22 -8.45
CA THR A 79 -2.79 8.41 -9.49
C THR A 79 -2.25 8.25 -10.91
N ASP A 80 -0.95 8.44 -11.13
CA ASP A 80 -0.35 8.36 -12.46
C ASP A 80 0.09 6.92 -12.80
N LYS A 81 0.44 6.12 -11.79
CA LYS A 81 0.95 4.76 -11.96
C LYS A 81 0.04 3.68 -11.40
N TYR A 82 -1.18 4.01 -10.96
CA TYR A 82 -2.04 3.01 -10.31
C TYR A 82 -2.25 1.74 -11.14
N PHE A 83 -2.48 1.90 -12.45
CA PHE A 83 -2.77 0.79 -13.37
C PHE A 83 -1.53 0.21 -14.08
N ASP A 84 -0.32 0.67 -13.75
CA ASP A 84 0.93 0.08 -14.25
C ASP A 84 1.16 -1.35 -13.71
N TYR A 85 0.44 -1.73 -12.66
CA TYR A 85 0.33 -3.09 -12.15
C TYR A 85 -1.14 -3.53 -12.19
N PRO A 86 -1.46 -4.81 -12.52
CA PRO A 86 -2.83 -5.28 -12.57
C PRO A 86 -3.56 -5.12 -11.23
N GLN A 87 -4.73 -4.48 -11.22
CA GLN A 87 -5.52 -4.19 -10.01
C GLN A 87 -6.65 -5.22 -9.80
N LEU A 88 -6.32 -6.51 -9.85
CA LEU A 88 -7.30 -7.61 -9.95
C LEU A 88 -8.11 -7.84 -8.67
N ILE A 89 -7.76 -7.17 -7.57
CA ILE A 89 -8.51 -7.20 -6.31
C ILE A 89 -9.42 -5.98 -6.13
N GLY A 90 -9.43 -5.04 -7.08
CA GLY A 90 -10.29 -3.85 -7.04
C GLY A 90 -10.22 -3.10 -5.72
N THR A 91 -11.36 -2.79 -5.11
CA THR A 91 -11.43 -2.02 -3.86
C THR A 91 -10.74 -2.70 -2.68
N TYR A 92 -10.50 -4.01 -2.69
CA TYR A 92 -9.72 -4.68 -1.64
C TYR A 92 -8.25 -4.21 -1.62
N GLY A 93 -7.73 -3.68 -2.74
CA GLY A 93 -6.41 -3.07 -2.82
C GLY A 93 -6.27 -1.74 -2.06
N ILE A 94 -7.41 -1.09 -1.76
CA ILE A 94 -7.52 0.14 -0.96
C ILE A 94 -8.12 -0.16 0.40
N TYR A 95 -9.00 -1.16 0.50
CA TYR A 95 -9.61 -1.59 1.74
C TYR A 95 -9.13 -2.99 2.14
N PRO A 96 -7.88 -3.10 2.64
CA PRO A 96 -7.27 -4.39 2.84
C PRO A 96 -7.85 -5.17 4.02
N ASP A 97 -8.54 -4.52 4.98
CA ASP A 97 -9.14 -5.17 6.17
C ASP A 97 -10.15 -6.26 5.83
N LEU A 98 -10.71 -6.24 4.63
CA LEU A 98 -11.65 -7.25 4.16
C LEU A 98 -10.98 -8.59 3.87
N LEU A 99 -9.65 -8.62 3.80
CA LEU A 99 -8.86 -9.84 3.70
C LEU A 99 -8.31 -10.17 5.09
N ASP A 100 -8.75 -11.29 5.67
CA ASP A 100 -8.29 -11.71 7.00
C ASP A 100 -7.15 -12.73 6.87
N TYR A 101 -5.94 -12.22 6.60
CA TYR A 101 -4.73 -13.05 6.55
C TYR A 101 -3.68 -12.53 7.53
N ASP A 102 -3.26 -13.41 8.44
CA ASP A 102 -2.33 -13.11 9.53
C ASP A 102 -1.03 -12.47 9.05
N MET A 103 -0.49 -13.03 7.96
CA MET A 103 0.75 -12.57 7.33
C MET A 103 0.65 -11.13 6.79
N LEU A 104 -0.55 -10.62 6.56
CA LEU A 104 -0.79 -9.27 6.06
C LEU A 104 -1.07 -8.25 7.17
N TYR A 105 -1.25 -8.64 8.43
CA TYR A 105 -1.58 -7.68 9.48
C TYR A 105 -0.49 -6.62 9.67
N MET A 106 0.79 -6.97 9.52
CA MET A 106 1.87 -5.97 9.55
C MET A 106 1.80 -5.02 8.33
N PHE A 107 1.43 -5.53 7.16
CA PHE A 107 1.18 -4.68 5.98
C PHE A 107 0.00 -3.72 6.22
N TYR A 108 -1.09 -4.17 6.84
CA TYR A 108 -2.23 -3.29 7.17
C TYR A 108 -1.84 -2.22 8.17
N SER A 109 -1.06 -2.60 9.19
CA SER A 109 -0.50 -1.65 10.14
C SER A 109 0.32 -0.56 9.43
N ASP A 110 1.15 -0.98 8.49
CA ASP A 110 1.97 -0.08 7.68
C ASP A 110 1.14 0.84 6.79
N TYR A 111 0.18 0.27 6.06
CA TYR A 111 -0.75 0.98 5.19
C TYR A 111 -1.50 2.11 5.94
N TYR A 112 -2.10 1.80 7.10
CA TYR A 112 -2.83 2.82 7.85
C TYR A 112 -1.94 3.89 8.47
N PHE A 113 -0.71 3.53 8.84
CA PHE A 113 0.23 4.52 9.33
C PHE A 113 0.62 5.50 8.23
N ASP A 114 0.88 5.00 7.02
CA ASP A 114 1.20 5.84 5.86
C ASP A 114 0.06 6.82 5.57
N LEU A 115 -1.21 6.36 5.63
CA LEU A 115 -2.40 7.21 5.51
C LEU A 115 -2.58 8.22 6.67
N GLY A 116 -1.99 7.96 7.83
CA GLY A 116 -2.16 8.78 9.05
C GLY A 116 -3.27 8.29 10.00
N TYR A 117 -3.86 7.12 9.75
CA TYR A 117 -4.89 6.50 10.60
C TYR A 117 -4.25 5.68 11.74
N ILE A 118 -3.64 6.37 12.70
CA ILE A 118 -2.76 5.76 13.73
C ILE A 118 -3.45 4.71 14.60
N SER A 119 -4.71 4.91 14.97
CA SER A 119 -5.47 3.93 15.76
C SER A 119 -5.66 2.60 15.02
N GLU A 120 -5.89 2.65 13.71
CA GLU A 120 -5.99 1.45 12.85
C GLU A 120 -4.64 0.78 12.66
N SER A 121 -3.58 1.58 12.47
CA SER A 121 -2.21 1.06 12.44
C SER A 121 -1.88 0.26 13.71
N GLN A 122 -2.17 0.86 14.87
CA GLN A 122 -1.95 0.25 16.17
C GLN A 122 -2.76 -1.03 16.36
N LYS A 123 -4.04 -1.04 15.96
CA LYS A 123 -4.91 -2.23 16.01
C LYS A 123 -4.29 -3.40 15.24
N TRP A 124 -3.85 -3.16 14.02
CA TRP A 124 -3.27 -4.22 13.17
C TRP A 124 -1.90 -4.67 13.65
N ALA A 125 -1.07 -3.75 14.17
CA ALA A 125 0.21 -4.09 14.80
C ALA A 125 0.01 -4.99 16.02
N PHE A 126 -0.98 -4.71 16.87
CA PHE A 126 -1.31 -5.59 18.00
C PHE A 126 -1.77 -6.98 17.56
N LYS A 127 -2.65 -7.07 16.56
CA LYS A 127 -3.08 -8.37 16.00
C LYS A 127 -1.88 -9.19 15.50
N TYR A 128 -0.94 -8.54 14.82
CA TYR A 128 0.28 -9.22 14.36
C TYR A 128 1.17 -9.64 15.55
N LEU A 129 1.37 -8.76 16.54
CA LEU A 129 2.16 -9.07 17.74
C LEU A 129 1.60 -10.26 18.53
N SER A 130 0.27 -10.41 18.59
CA SER A 130 -0.38 -11.56 19.24
C SER A 130 -0.06 -12.90 18.58
N LYS A 131 0.27 -12.90 17.27
CA LYS A 131 0.65 -14.12 16.53
C LYS A 131 2.16 -14.31 16.46
N TYR A 132 2.91 -13.22 16.37
CA TYR A 132 4.36 -13.21 16.28
C TYR A 132 4.98 -12.34 17.38
N PRO A 133 5.02 -12.84 18.64
CA PRO A 133 5.63 -12.12 19.75
C PRO A 133 7.09 -11.75 19.45
N PHE A 134 7.54 -10.62 19.98
CA PHE A 134 8.92 -10.14 19.86
C PHE A 134 9.36 -9.75 18.43
N CYS A 135 8.45 -9.70 17.44
CA CYS A 135 8.77 -9.15 16.13
C CYS A 135 9.21 -7.68 16.25
N ALA A 136 10.49 -7.40 15.93
CA ALA A 136 11.09 -6.09 16.12
C ALA A 136 10.34 -4.98 15.36
N ARG A 137 10.04 -5.17 14.07
CA ARG A 137 9.28 -4.22 13.24
C ARG A 137 7.93 -3.86 13.86
N THR A 138 7.23 -4.85 14.41
CA THR A 138 5.92 -4.65 15.03
C THR A 138 6.02 -3.86 16.32
N LEU A 139 6.99 -4.19 17.17
CA LEU A 139 7.26 -3.45 18.40
C LEU A 139 7.69 -2.01 18.11
N GLN A 140 8.53 -1.79 17.10
CA GLN A 140 8.94 -0.47 16.63
C GLN A 140 7.74 0.36 16.19
N ARG A 141 6.85 -0.23 15.39
CA ARG A 141 5.61 0.43 14.97
C ARG A 141 4.74 0.79 16.17
N LEU A 142 4.55 -0.11 17.13
CA LEU A 142 3.79 0.16 18.35
C LEU A 142 4.41 1.28 19.20
N VAL A 143 5.75 1.36 19.28
CA VAL A 143 6.41 2.50 19.93
C VAL A 143 6.00 3.80 19.23
N GLN A 144 6.10 3.86 17.90
CA GLN A 144 5.74 5.07 17.13
C GLN A 144 4.27 5.45 17.34
N THR A 145 3.34 4.50 17.21
CA THR A 145 1.90 4.78 17.35
C THR A 145 1.54 5.23 18.76
N HIS A 146 2.10 4.61 19.80
CA HIS A 146 1.85 5.02 21.19
C HIS A 146 2.47 6.37 21.52
N LEU A 147 3.66 6.69 20.98
CA LEU A 147 4.23 8.03 21.13
C LEU A 147 3.34 9.10 20.47
N ILE A 148 2.82 8.81 19.26
CA ILE A 148 1.89 9.71 18.56
C ILE A 148 0.61 9.92 19.37
N ALA A 149 0.02 8.83 19.89
CA ALA A 149 -1.21 8.84 20.70
C ALA A 149 -1.03 9.44 22.12
N GLY A 150 0.20 9.57 22.62
CA GLY A 150 0.49 10.06 23.97
C GLY A 150 0.57 8.97 25.05
N ASP A 151 0.58 7.70 24.67
CA ASP A 151 0.67 6.55 25.56
C ASP A 151 2.14 6.19 25.91
N TYR A 152 2.88 7.14 26.48
CA TYR A 152 4.32 7.00 26.75
C TYR A 152 4.68 5.80 27.63
N LYS A 153 3.78 5.41 28.55
CA LYS A 153 3.96 4.24 29.42
C LYS A 153 4.01 2.92 28.61
N ILE A 154 3.19 2.79 27.58
CA ILE A 154 3.18 1.59 26.73
C ILE A 154 4.36 1.62 25.78
N ALA A 155 4.66 2.77 25.17
CA ALA A 155 5.86 2.94 24.36
C ALA A 155 7.13 2.52 25.11
N ARG A 156 7.29 2.94 26.38
CA ARG A 156 8.41 2.53 27.24
C ARG A 156 8.49 1.02 27.43
N LYS A 157 7.36 0.34 27.67
CA LYS A 157 7.35 -1.13 27.81
C LYS A 157 7.83 -1.82 26.53
N MET A 158 7.39 -1.36 25.36
CA MET A 158 7.81 -1.94 24.07
C MET A 158 9.30 -1.68 23.80
N LEU A 159 9.81 -0.49 24.15
CA LEU A 159 11.24 -0.18 24.09
C LEU A 159 12.07 -1.11 24.98
N THR A 160 11.63 -1.41 26.20
CA THR A 160 12.32 -2.37 27.09
C THR A 160 12.38 -3.78 26.50
N ILE A 161 11.38 -4.18 25.72
CA ILE A 161 11.41 -5.48 25.01
C ILE A 161 12.42 -5.41 23.85
N LEU A 162 12.39 -4.32 23.07
CA LEU A 162 13.29 -4.10 21.94
C LEU A 162 14.76 -3.98 22.34
N ASP A 163 15.06 -3.45 23.52
CA ASP A 163 16.43 -3.26 24.03
C ASP A 163 17.18 -4.59 24.21
N LYS A 164 16.45 -5.69 24.36
CA LYS A 164 17.02 -7.05 24.40
C LYS A 164 17.52 -7.54 23.04
N ASN A 165 17.12 -6.88 21.95
CA ASN A 165 17.49 -7.24 20.58
C ASN A 165 18.60 -6.32 20.04
N LEU A 166 19.74 -6.91 19.66
CA LEU A 166 20.90 -6.19 19.13
C LEU A 166 20.60 -5.37 17.87
N ILE A 167 19.63 -5.78 17.04
CA ILE A 167 19.30 -5.13 15.76
C ILE A 167 18.56 -3.80 15.98
N SER A 168 17.88 -3.62 17.12
CA SER A 168 17.01 -2.46 17.36
C SER A 168 17.66 -1.36 18.19
N LYS A 169 18.97 -1.43 18.46
CA LYS A 169 19.65 -0.49 19.36
C LYS A 169 19.50 0.97 18.93
N ASP A 170 19.72 1.28 17.66
CA ASP A 170 19.61 2.65 17.16
C ASP A 170 18.18 3.19 17.31
N PHE A 171 17.19 2.34 17.07
CA PHE A 171 15.78 2.69 17.27
C PHE A 171 15.48 2.93 18.75
N VAL A 172 15.95 2.05 19.64
CA VAL A 172 15.74 2.18 21.09
C VAL A 172 16.40 3.44 21.60
N GLN A 173 17.64 3.72 21.20
CA GLN A 173 18.35 4.93 21.57
C GLN A 173 17.58 6.17 21.12
N LYS A 174 17.16 6.23 19.85
CA LYS A 174 16.37 7.35 19.33
C LYS A 174 15.11 7.60 20.17
N TYR A 175 14.29 6.58 20.40
CA TYR A 175 12.96 6.76 20.99
C TYR A 175 12.91 6.72 22.52
N SER A 176 14.01 6.33 23.20
CA SER A 176 14.09 6.37 24.67
C SER A 176 14.04 7.78 25.23
N ASP A 177 14.56 8.78 24.50
CA ASP A 177 14.49 10.18 24.93
C ASP A 177 13.04 10.69 24.88
N PHE A 178 12.27 10.31 23.87
CA PHE A 178 10.88 10.76 23.67
C PHE A 178 9.91 10.26 24.75
N VAL A 179 10.20 9.12 25.40
CA VAL A 179 9.39 8.62 26.53
C VAL A 179 9.75 9.29 27.86
N ASN A 180 10.82 10.09 27.90
CA ASN A 180 11.28 10.82 29.08
C ASN A 180 11.03 12.33 28.94
N ASP A 181 11.15 12.86 27.72
CA ASP A 181 10.85 14.25 27.36
C ASP A 181 9.86 14.29 26.19
N THR A 182 8.59 14.58 26.50
CA THR A 182 7.51 14.60 25.53
C THR A 182 7.56 15.81 24.59
N THR A 183 8.34 16.84 24.93
CA THR A 183 8.53 18.04 24.08
C THR A 183 9.34 17.71 22.81
N LEU A 184 10.04 16.58 22.80
CA LEU A 184 10.78 16.10 21.63
C LEU A 184 9.86 15.66 20.49
N ILE A 185 8.60 15.33 20.76
CA ILE A 185 7.64 14.91 19.72
C ILE A 185 7.49 16.00 18.66
N ASP A 186 7.42 17.26 19.07
CA ASP A 186 7.24 18.40 18.16
C ASP A 186 8.51 18.71 17.34
N LYS A 187 9.64 18.08 17.70
CA LYS A 187 10.92 18.18 16.98
C LYS A 187 11.16 17.04 15.99
N ASP A 188 10.39 15.95 16.05
CA ASP A 188 10.44 14.86 15.07
C ASP A 188 9.37 15.06 14.00
N PRO A 189 9.75 15.35 12.73
CA PRO A 189 8.78 15.67 11.69
C PRO A 189 7.76 14.56 11.43
N LEU A 190 8.17 13.29 11.56
CA LEU A 190 7.29 12.15 11.34
C LEU A 190 6.22 12.10 12.43
N LEU A 191 6.63 12.14 13.71
CA LEU A 191 5.69 12.04 14.82
C LEU A 191 4.75 13.25 14.87
N LEU A 192 5.29 14.46 14.65
CA LEU A 192 4.49 15.69 14.60
C LEU A 192 3.46 15.63 13.47
N ASN A 193 3.87 15.28 12.26
CA ASN A 193 2.99 15.21 11.10
C ASN A 193 1.87 14.16 11.31
N LYS A 194 2.22 12.97 11.80
CA LYS A 194 1.24 11.91 12.06
C LYS A 194 0.27 12.28 13.18
N ARG A 195 0.74 12.97 14.23
CA ARG A 195 -0.13 13.48 15.30
C ARG A 195 -1.12 14.52 14.76
N ALA A 196 -0.69 15.40 13.86
CA ALA A 196 -1.56 16.39 13.25
C ALA A 196 -2.63 15.77 12.32
N GLN A 197 -2.30 14.67 11.66
CA GLN A 197 -3.20 13.94 10.74
C GLN A 197 -4.19 13.01 11.43
N MET A 198 -3.93 12.60 12.68
CA MET A 198 -4.69 11.54 13.35
C MET A 198 -6.15 11.97 13.66
N PRO A 199 -7.16 11.27 13.13
CA PRO A 199 -8.55 11.46 13.54
C PRO A 199 -8.73 11.01 14.99
N VAL A 200 -9.50 11.77 15.78
CA VAL A 200 -9.78 11.45 17.19
C VAL A 200 -11.24 11.05 17.30
N ASN A 201 -11.52 9.80 16.92
CA ASN A 201 -12.88 9.26 16.89
C ASN A 201 -13.09 8.27 18.04
N MET A 202 -14.27 8.30 18.67
CA MET A 202 -14.63 7.34 19.73
C MET A 202 -14.76 5.91 19.17
N LEU A 203 -15.16 5.78 17.90
CA LEU A 203 -15.25 4.51 17.18
C LEU A 203 -14.65 4.68 15.79
N THR A 204 -13.82 3.74 15.35
CA THR A 204 -13.35 3.68 13.96
C THR A 204 -14.52 3.24 13.06
N PRO A 205 -14.81 3.97 11.96
CA PRO A 205 -15.78 3.50 10.98
C PRO A 205 -15.42 2.14 10.39
N ILE A 206 -16.45 1.37 10.04
CA ILE A 206 -16.28 0.08 9.37
C ILE A 206 -15.98 0.29 7.88
N LYS A 207 -16.54 1.29 7.22
CA LYS A 207 -16.33 1.47 5.78
C LYS A 207 -15.04 2.24 5.50
N MET A 208 -14.31 1.82 4.47
CA MET A 208 -13.09 2.52 4.05
C MET A 208 -13.35 3.95 3.58
N GLU A 209 -14.48 4.19 2.91
CA GLU A 209 -14.91 5.53 2.51
C GLU A 209 -14.98 6.47 3.73
N ASP A 210 -15.68 6.04 4.79
CA ASP A 210 -15.82 6.83 6.01
C ASP A 210 -14.45 7.07 6.68
N LYS A 211 -13.56 6.06 6.73
CA LYS A 211 -12.20 6.25 7.27
C LYS A 211 -11.39 7.29 6.48
N LEU A 212 -11.49 7.29 5.15
CA LEU A 212 -10.79 8.25 4.29
C LEU A 212 -11.37 9.66 4.44
N LEU A 213 -12.69 9.77 4.60
CA LEU A 213 -13.36 11.02 4.88
C LEU A 213 -12.97 11.59 6.26
N ASP A 214 -12.86 10.75 7.29
CA ASP A 214 -12.37 11.15 8.62
C ASP A 214 -10.95 11.75 8.55
N LEU A 215 -10.06 11.13 7.77
CA LEU A 215 -8.70 11.63 7.55
C LEU A 215 -8.71 13.01 6.88
N LEU A 216 -9.57 13.22 5.89
CA LEU A 216 -9.69 14.48 5.14
C LEU A 216 -10.40 15.57 5.95
N GLU A 217 -11.37 15.21 6.79
CA GLU A 217 -11.98 16.14 7.73
C GLU A 217 -10.93 16.66 8.73
N LYS A 218 -10.10 15.75 9.26
CA LYS A 218 -9.02 16.11 10.17
C LYS A 218 -7.92 16.93 9.50
N ASN A 219 -7.50 16.53 8.31
CA ASN A 219 -6.48 17.24 7.54
C ASN A 219 -6.81 17.21 6.04
N LYS A 220 -7.36 18.33 5.54
CA LYS A 220 -7.69 18.53 4.13
C LYS A 220 -6.47 18.54 3.20
N GLU A 221 -5.26 18.67 3.74
CA GLU A 221 -4.01 18.62 3.00
C GLU A 221 -3.41 17.19 2.96
N ASN A 222 -4.13 16.18 3.46
CA ASN A 222 -3.72 14.77 3.33
C ASN A 222 -3.96 14.26 1.90
N LYS A 223 -2.98 14.52 1.03
CA LYS A 223 -3.02 14.12 -0.38
C LYS A 223 -3.25 12.61 -0.56
N SER A 224 -2.57 11.77 0.22
CA SER A 224 -2.71 10.31 0.10
C SER A 224 -4.13 9.85 0.42
N ALA A 225 -4.76 10.36 1.48
CA ALA A 225 -6.16 10.05 1.78
C ALA A 225 -7.11 10.51 0.66
N TYR A 226 -6.86 11.67 0.05
CA TYR A 226 -7.64 12.16 -1.09
C TYR A 226 -7.49 11.26 -2.32
N GLU A 227 -6.26 10.90 -2.69
CA GLU A 227 -5.97 10.02 -3.82
C GLU A 227 -6.61 8.63 -3.63
N HIS A 228 -6.51 8.06 -2.41
CA HIS A 228 -7.16 6.80 -2.07
C HIS A 228 -8.68 6.88 -2.12
N LEU A 229 -9.29 8.00 -1.70
CA LEU A 229 -10.74 8.19 -1.78
C LEU A 229 -11.20 8.23 -3.24
N GLN A 230 -10.50 8.97 -4.09
CA GLN A 230 -10.81 9.01 -5.51
C GLN A 230 -10.65 7.65 -6.18
N MET A 231 -9.54 6.95 -5.91
CA MET A 231 -9.34 5.61 -6.45
C MET A 231 -10.35 4.61 -5.90
N TYR A 232 -10.79 4.74 -4.63
CA TYR A 232 -11.86 3.91 -4.07
C TYR A 232 -13.15 4.04 -4.89
N TYR A 233 -13.57 5.26 -5.21
CA TYR A 233 -14.74 5.50 -6.05
C TYR A 233 -14.57 4.93 -7.46
N LEU A 234 -13.42 5.17 -8.11
CA LEU A 234 -13.15 4.71 -9.47
C LEU A 234 -13.12 3.18 -9.56
N LEU A 235 -12.45 2.49 -8.62
CA LEU A 235 -12.44 1.02 -8.56
C LEU A 235 -13.82 0.45 -8.23
N ASN A 236 -14.65 1.20 -7.50
CA ASN A 236 -16.03 0.82 -7.22
C ASN A 236 -17.00 1.22 -8.34
N HIS A 237 -16.54 1.80 -9.44
CA HIS A 237 -17.36 2.34 -10.53
C HIS A 237 -18.41 3.37 -10.04
N GLU A 238 -18.13 4.02 -8.92
CA GLU A 238 -19.03 4.95 -8.23
C GLU A 238 -18.64 6.39 -8.63
N PHE A 239 -19.01 6.76 -9.86
CA PHE A 239 -18.62 8.04 -10.44
C PHE A 239 -19.27 9.26 -9.75
N GLY A 240 -20.35 9.06 -8.99
CA GLY A 240 -21.02 10.13 -8.26
C GLY A 240 -20.13 10.69 -7.15
N GLY A 241 -19.59 9.80 -6.30
CA GLY A 241 -18.61 10.14 -5.27
C GLY A 241 -17.34 10.73 -5.85
N PHE A 242 -16.82 10.15 -6.94
CA PHE A 242 -15.67 10.74 -7.65
C PHE A 242 -15.94 12.19 -8.04
N MET A 243 -17.05 12.47 -8.71
CA MET A 243 -17.42 13.82 -9.14
C MET A 243 -17.69 14.77 -7.96
N LYS A 244 -18.23 14.26 -6.85
CA LYS A 244 -18.47 15.04 -5.63
C LYS A 244 -17.18 15.62 -5.06
N TYR A 245 -16.08 14.85 -5.05
CA TYR A 245 -14.81 15.26 -4.46
C TYR A 245 -13.76 15.72 -5.48
N LEU A 246 -13.99 15.56 -6.79
CA LEU A 246 -13.07 16.03 -7.84
C LEU A 246 -12.66 17.51 -7.70
N PRO A 247 -13.54 18.46 -7.29
CA PRO A 247 -13.14 19.85 -7.12
C PRO A 247 -12.00 20.08 -6.09
N ASP A 248 -11.77 19.16 -5.16
CA ASP A 248 -10.67 19.23 -4.20
C ASP A 248 -9.30 18.91 -4.84
N ALA A 249 -9.26 18.32 -6.06
CA ALA A 249 -8.02 18.08 -6.80
C ALA A 249 -7.14 19.33 -6.92
N LYS A 250 -7.76 20.52 -7.04
CA LYS A 250 -7.04 21.81 -7.15
C LYS A 250 -6.14 22.14 -5.97
N ARG A 251 -6.33 21.48 -4.81
CA ARG A 251 -5.44 21.61 -3.64
C ARG A 251 -4.09 20.96 -3.90
N PHE A 252 -4.07 19.89 -4.69
CA PHE A 252 -2.92 19.00 -4.83
C PHE A 252 -2.27 19.06 -6.21
N TYR A 253 -3.01 19.49 -7.23
CA TYR A 253 -2.51 19.50 -8.60
C TYR A 253 -2.86 20.78 -9.35
N SER A 254 -1.89 21.27 -10.12
CA SER A 254 -2.08 22.33 -11.11
C SER A 254 -2.80 21.84 -12.37
N SER A 255 -2.75 20.53 -12.63
CA SER A 255 -3.42 19.84 -13.75
C SER A 255 -3.94 18.49 -13.27
N LEU A 256 -5.07 18.01 -13.79
CA LEU A 256 -5.61 16.74 -13.36
C LEU A 256 -4.63 15.58 -13.62
N PRO A 257 -4.53 14.61 -12.69
CA PRO A 257 -3.91 13.32 -12.95
C PRO A 257 -4.57 12.58 -14.12
N THR A 258 -3.79 11.78 -14.85
CA THR A 258 -4.26 11.08 -16.05
C THR A 258 -5.49 10.21 -15.75
N VAL A 259 -5.48 9.45 -14.64
CA VAL A 259 -6.60 8.59 -14.25
C VAL A 259 -7.91 9.37 -13.99
N PHE A 260 -7.82 10.63 -13.57
CA PHE A 260 -9.01 11.48 -13.38
C PHE A 260 -9.52 12.01 -14.72
N GLU A 261 -8.63 12.35 -15.65
CA GLU A 261 -9.01 12.69 -17.03
C GLU A 261 -9.71 11.50 -17.71
N GLU A 262 -9.17 10.29 -17.54
CA GLU A 262 -9.79 9.04 -18.03
C GLU A 262 -11.20 8.84 -17.46
N ALA A 263 -11.40 9.08 -16.16
CA ALA A 263 -12.70 8.99 -15.52
C ALA A 263 -13.71 9.99 -16.12
N LEU A 264 -13.28 11.23 -16.38
CA LEU A 264 -14.12 12.24 -17.02
C LEU A 264 -14.57 11.82 -18.43
N PHE A 265 -13.68 11.22 -19.22
CA PHE A 265 -14.07 10.70 -20.54
C PHE A 265 -15.13 9.58 -20.44
N ILE A 266 -14.96 8.65 -19.49
CA ILE A 266 -15.95 7.59 -19.26
C ILE A 266 -17.31 8.18 -18.87
N ILE A 267 -17.34 9.18 -17.99
CA ILE A 267 -18.57 9.85 -17.58
C ILE A 267 -19.21 10.59 -18.76
N ALA A 268 -18.42 11.29 -19.57
CA ALA A 268 -18.91 12.04 -20.72
C ALA A 268 -19.62 11.14 -21.73
N THR A 269 -19.11 9.92 -21.96
CA THR A 269 -19.77 8.94 -22.86
C THR A 269 -21.14 8.47 -22.35
N LYS A 270 -21.37 8.49 -21.03
CA LYS A 270 -22.62 8.03 -20.41
C LYS A 270 -23.66 9.15 -20.26
N GLN A 271 -23.21 10.34 -19.89
CA GLN A 271 -24.09 11.43 -19.41
C GLN A 271 -24.19 12.62 -20.39
N LYS A 272 -23.44 12.62 -21.51
CA LYS A 272 -23.33 13.76 -22.44
C LYS A 272 -22.97 15.07 -21.73
N THR A 273 -22.19 14.99 -20.66
CA THR A 273 -21.73 16.15 -19.89
C THR A 273 -20.49 16.76 -20.53
N ASP A 274 -20.46 18.09 -20.62
CA ASP A 274 -19.27 18.82 -21.05
C ASP A 274 -18.33 19.07 -19.86
N PHE A 275 -17.08 18.67 -20.01
CA PHE A 275 -16.01 18.84 -19.02
C PHE A 275 -14.93 19.82 -19.50
N SER A 276 -15.25 20.66 -20.49
CA SER A 276 -14.37 21.71 -21.04
C SER A 276 -13.78 22.66 -19.99
N ASN A 277 -14.43 22.80 -18.83
CA ASN A 277 -13.91 23.57 -17.69
C ASN A 277 -12.66 22.96 -17.03
N TYR A 278 -12.37 21.68 -17.26
CA TYR A 278 -11.15 21.04 -16.80
C TYR A 278 -10.06 21.14 -17.89
N ASN A 279 -8.86 21.55 -17.49
CA ASN A 279 -7.71 21.60 -18.39
C ASN A 279 -7.19 20.16 -18.63
N ILE A 280 -7.82 19.46 -19.57
CA ILE A 280 -7.54 18.08 -19.95
C ILE A 280 -6.43 18.04 -21.00
N LYS A 281 -5.48 17.11 -20.86
CA LYS A 281 -4.38 16.94 -21.81
C LYS A 281 -4.89 16.46 -23.18
N VAL A 282 -4.33 17.04 -24.25
CA VAL A 282 -4.62 16.63 -25.64
C VAL A 282 -4.25 15.15 -25.86
N SER A 283 -3.14 14.71 -25.27
CA SER A 283 -2.68 13.32 -25.36
C SER A 283 -3.68 12.34 -24.75
N SER A 284 -4.20 12.62 -23.56
CA SER A 284 -5.19 11.74 -22.89
C SER A 284 -6.48 11.63 -23.71
N LYS A 285 -6.90 12.73 -24.35
CA LYS A 285 -8.06 12.73 -25.25
C LYS A 285 -7.82 11.89 -26.50
N GLN A 286 -6.64 11.98 -27.09
CA GLN A 286 -6.25 11.17 -28.25
C GLN A 286 -6.21 9.68 -27.89
N GLU A 287 -5.58 9.34 -26.77
CA GLU A 287 -5.48 7.96 -26.28
C GLU A 287 -6.86 7.34 -26.02
N PHE A 288 -7.77 8.09 -25.38
CA PHE A 288 -9.15 7.66 -25.19
C PHE A 288 -9.90 7.44 -26.52
N ASN A 289 -9.73 8.34 -27.49
CA ASN A 289 -10.36 8.19 -28.81
C ASN A 289 -9.83 6.96 -29.55
N ASP A 290 -8.53 6.69 -29.48
CA ASP A 290 -7.91 5.52 -30.11
C ASP A 290 -8.40 4.22 -29.46
N PHE A 291 -8.52 4.20 -28.13
CA PHE A 291 -9.14 3.10 -27.40
C PHE A 291 -10.58 2.85 -27.88
N TRP A 292 -11.42 3.88 -27.89
CA TRP A 292 -12.83 3.75 -28.25
C TRP A 292 -13.04 3.38 -29.72
N LYS A 293 -12.23 3.94 -30.63
CA LYS A 293 -12.23 3.58 -32.06
C LYS A 293 -11.88 2.11 -32.25
N THR A 294 -10.84 1.65 -31.56
CA THR A 294 -10.42 0.24 -31.60
C THR A 294 -11.52 -0.66 -31.05
N MET A 295 -12.08 -0.33 -29.89
CA MET A 295 -13.19 -1.07 -29.26
C MET A 295 -14.39 -1.21 -30.21
N ASN A 296 -14.84 -0.10 -30.81
CA ASN A 296 -16.00 -0.09 -31.70
C ASN A 296 -15.77 -0.87 -33.00
N SER A 297 -14.54 -0.93 -33.50
CA SER A 297 -14.21 -1.69 -34.72
C SER A 297 -14.46 -3.20 -34.58
N TYR A 298 -14.52 -3.71 -33.35
CA TYR A 298 -14.77 -5.12 -33.04
C TYR A 298 -16.20 -5.39 -32.55
N GLY A 299 -17.08 -4.37 -32.49
CA GLY A 299 -18.48 -4.49 -32.08
C GLY A 299 -18.64 -5.24 -30.75
N ASN A 300 -19.44 -6.31 -30.76
CA ASN A 300 -19.71 -7.13 -29.56
C ASN A 300 -18.62 -8.19 -29.26
N ASN A 301 -17.55 -8.30 -30.06
CA ASN A 301 -16.51 -9.31 -29.85
C ASN A 301 -15.45 -8.84 -28.83
N LEU A 302 -15.86 -8.77 -27.56
CA LEU A 302 -15.03 -8.29 -26.45
C LEU A 302 -13.72 -9.06 -26.26
N LYS A 303 -13.69 -10.37 -26.58
CA LYS A 303 -12.47 -11.18 -26.45
C LYS A 303 -11.38 -10.76 -27.43
N VAL A 304 -11.76 -10.56 -28.71
CA VAL A 304 -10.81 -10.09 -29.73
C VAL A 304 -10.42 -8.65 -29.46
N ALA A 305 -11.37 -7.81 -29.04
CA ALA A 305 -11.09 -6.44 -28.63
C ALA A 305 -10.07 -6.36 -27.49
N GLN A 306 -10.22 -7.17 -26.42
CA GLN A 306 -9.30 -7.20 -25.28
C GLN A 306 -7.85 -7.49 -25.70
N ALA A 307 -7.64 -8.44 -26.62
CA ALA A 307 -6.30 -8.77 -27.12
C ALA A 307 -5.68 -7.62 -27.94
N LYS A 308 -6.49 -6.83 -28.64
CA LYS A 308 -6.03 -5.66 -29.40
C LYS A 308 -5.86 -4.41 -28.56
N LEU A 309 -6.56 -4.34 -27.41
CA LEU A 309 -6.51 -3.24 -26.47
C LEU A 309 -5.43 -3.41 -25.38
N GLN A 310 -4.58 -4.46 -25.47
CA GLN A 310 -3.43 -4.65 -24.57
C GLN A 310 -2.51 -3.42 -24.42
N PRO A 311 -2.27 -2.58 -25.44
CA PRO A 311 -1.49 -1.35 -25.27
C PRO A 311 -2.05 -0.39 -24.23
N PHE A 312 -3.37 -0.45 -23.96
CA PHE A 312 -4.07 0.42 -23.01
C PHE A 312 -4.27 -0.25 -21.63
N LYS A 313 -3.57 -1.35 -21.34
CA LYS A 313 -3.78 -2.11 -20.09
C LYS A 313 -3.57 -1.30 -18.80
N ASN A 314 -2.85 -0.19 -18.88
CA ASN A 314 -2.52 0.71 -17.78
C ASN A 314 -3.51 1.88 -17.63
N THR A 315 -4.74 1.74 -18.14
CA THR A 315 -5.75 2.78 -18.13
C THR A 315 -6.99 2.35 -17.34
N LEU A 316 -7.71 3.32 -16.79
CA LEU A 316 -8.94 3.09 -16.03
C LEU A 316 -10.03 2.43 -16.87
N TYR A 317 -10.18 2.84 -18.13
CA TYR A 317 -11.22 2.27 -19.00
C TYR A 317 -10.91 0.82 -19.39
N TYR A 318 -9.63 0.45 -19.58
CA TYR A 318 -9.27 -0.97 -19.75
C TYR A 318 -9.60 -1.75 -18.48
N TYR A 319 -9.23 -1.22 -17.31
CA TYR A 319 -9.56 -1.84 -16.03
C TYR A 319 -11.08 -2.07 -15.87
N ILE A 320 -11.89 -1.03 -16.07
CA ILE A 320 -13.35 -1.10 -15.91
C ILE A 320 -13.97 -2.14 -16.85
N LEU A 321 -13.46 -2.27 -18.08
CA LEU A 321 -14.04 -3.16 -19.08
C LEU A 321 -13.57 -4.61 -18.96
N PHE A 322 -12.35 -4.85 -18.50
CA PHE A 322 -11.71 -6.16 -18.62
C PHE A 322 -11.19 -6.76 -17.31
N ASP A 323 -10.68 -5.95 -16.39
CA ASP A 323 -9.96 -6.45 -15.21
C ASP A 323 -10.75 -6.29 -13.91
N SER A 324 -11.70 -5.35 -13.86
CA SER A 324 -12.49 -5.06 -12.67
C SER A 324 -13.18 -6.33 -12.13
N PRO A 325 -13.05 -6.65 -10.84
CA PRO A 325 -13.77 -7.75 -10.20
C PRO A 325 -15.28 -7.68 -10.40
N LYS A 326 -15.84 -6.47 -10.59
CA LYS A 326 -17.26 -6.24 -10.87
C LYS A 326 -17.69 -6.74 -12.24
N VAL A 327 -16.77 -6.85 -13.19
CA VAL A 327 -17.03 -7.32 -14.56
C VAL A 327 -16.60 -8.76 -14.74
N THR A 328 -15.45 -9.13 -14.16
CA THR A 328 -14.92 -10.50 -14.26
C THR A 328 -15.64 -11.50 -13.34
N ASN A 329 -16.43 -11.01 -12.38
CA ASN A 329 -17.06 -11.81 -11.31
C ASN A 329 -16.06 -12.64 -10.49
N LYS A 330 -14.77 -12.28 -10.53
CA LYS A 330 -13.73 -12.96 -9.75
C LYS A 330 -13.74 -12.39 -8.34
N LYS A 331 -13.92 -13.26 -7.35
CA LYS A 331 -13.60 -12.93 -5.96
C LYS A 331 -12.07 -12.97 -5.79
N PRO A 332 -11.48 -12.16 -4.91
CA PRO A 332 -10.08 -12.35 -4.52
C PRO A 332 -9.88 -13.80 -4.14
N ALA A 333 -8.89 -14.47 -4.73
CA ALA A 333 -8.55 -15.84 -4.35
C ALA A 333 -8.25 -15.86 -2.84
N LYS A 334 -8.72 -16.91 -2.14
CA LYS A 334 -8.27 -17.11 -0.78
C LYS A 334 -6.77 -17.38 -0.82
N VAL A 335 -5.95 -16.54 -0.19
CA VAL A 335 -4.54 -16.86 0.02
C VAL A 335 -4.52 -17.98 1.05
N THR A 336 -4.44 -19.22 0.60
CA THR A 336 -4.34 -20.37 1.50
C THR A 336 -2.96 -20.36 2.14
N GLY A 337 -2.89 -20.45 3.48
CA GLY A 337 -1.62 -20.51 4.22
C GLY A 337 -0.69 -21.63 3.76
N ASP A 338 -1.24 -22.66 3.12
CA ASP A 338 -0.52 -23.79 2.54
C ASP A 338 0.43 -23.39 1.39
N GLU A 339 0.22 -22.25 0.73
CA GLU A 339 1.15 -21.74 -0.32
C GLU A 339 2.44 -21.13 0.25
N TYR A 340 2.53 -20.97 1.58
CA TYR A 340 3.66 -20.31 2.26
C TYR A 340 4.31 -21.17 3.34
N GLY A 341 4.26 -22.49 3.20
CA GLY A 341 5.15 -23.46 3.86
C GLY A 341 5.31 -23.28 5.36
N HIS A 342 4.52 -24.02 6.14
CA HIS A 342 4.79 -24.23 7.57
C HIS A 342 6.15 -24.90 7.81
#